data_AF-A0A9W7GTU2-F1
#
_entry.id   AF-A0A9W7GTU2-F1
#
_cell.length_a   1.000
_cell.length_b   1.000
_cell.length_c   1.000
_cell.angle_alpha   90.00
_cell.angle_beta   90.00
_cell.angle_gamma   90.00
#
_symmetry.space_group_name_H-M   'P 1'
#
loop_
_entity.id
_entity.type
_entity.pdbx_description
1 polymer ?
#
loop_
_entity_poly.entity_id
_entity_poly.type
_entity_poly.pdbx_seq_one_letter_code
_entity_poly.pdbx_strand_id
1 'polypeptide(L)'
;MPVAVSTKLNSIMSSFLWGNSQDSSKIHWLKWNQVCKPSNCGGLGVANIVSFNRALLCKWFWHFGNEPEALWRQVVEANQIGKPHNMVPISAENNSSSWI
;
A
#
# COMPACT_ATOMS: atom_id res chain seq x y z
N MET A 1 -3.42 -4.80 -0.02
CA MET A 1 -3.93 -3.56 0.62
C MET A 1 -5.36 -3.33 0.15
N PRO A 2 -6.32 -3.08 1.06
CA PRO A 2 -7.71 -2.80 0.71
C PRO A 2 -7.84 -1.58 -0.20
N VAL A 3 -8.75 -1.65 -1.18
CA VAL A 3 -8.94 -0.59 -2.18
C VAL A 3 -9.37 0.72 -1.51
N ALA A 4 -10.29 0.68 -0.55
CA ALA A 4 -10.79 1.85 0.16
C ALA A 4 -9.66 2.66 0.84
N VAL A 5 -8.71 1.98 1.48
CA VAL A 5 -7.55 2.60 2.13
C VAL A 5 -6.65 3.28 1.10
N SER A 6 -6.38 2.59 -0.01
CA SER A 6 -5.56 3.13 -1.10
C SER A 6 -6.18 4.38 -1.72
N THR A 7 -7.51 4.38 -1.92
CA THR A 7 -8.24 5.52 -2.45
C THR A 7 -8.21 6.70 -1.49
N LYS A 8 -8.39 6.45 -0.19
CA LYS A 8 -8.33 7.50 0.84
C LYS A 8 -6.96 8.13 0.92
N LEU A 9 -5.88 7.34 0.90
CA LEU A 9 -4.51 7.85 0.91
C LEU A 9 -4.21 8.66 -0.35
N ASN A 10 -4.61 8.17 -1.53
CA ASN A 10 -4.48 8.92 -2.78
C ASN A 10 -5.21 10.26 -2.72
N SER A 11 -6.41 10.29 -2.15
CA SER A 11 -7.16 11.53 -1.92
C SER A 11 -6.40 12.49 -1.02
N ILE A 12 -5.88 12.04 0.13
CA ILE A 12 -5.09 12.89 1.06
C ILE A 12 -3.85 13.46 0.38
N MET A 13 -3.06 12.63 -0.30
CA MET A 13 -1.87 13.08 -1.01
C MET A 13 -2.21 14.06 -2.15
N SER A 14 -3.31 13.82 -2.87
CA SER A 14 -3.76 14.73 -3.91
C SER A 14 -4.23 16.06 -3.34
N SER A 15 -4.95 16.06 -2.23
CA SER A 15 -5.37 17.28 -1.55
C SER A 15 -4.18 18.09 -1.04
N PHE A 16 -3.16 17.41 -0.52
CA PHE A 16 -1.91 18.04 -0.12
C PHE A 16 -1.20 18.69 -1.31
N LEU A 17 -1.04 17.95 -2.41
CA LEU A 17 -0.33 18.42 -3.61
C LEU A 17 -1.01 19.64 -4.24
N TRP A 18 -2.34 19.66 -4.30
CA TRP A 18 -3.09 20.74 -4.92
C TRP A 18 -3.57 21.79 -3.92
N GLY A 19 -3.24 21.66 -2.64
CA GLY A 19 -3.59 22.63 -1.59
C GLY A 19 -5.10 22.80 -1.42
N ASN A 20 -5.83 21.69 -1.35
CA ASN A 20 -7.26 21.70 -1.06
C ASN A 20 -7.49 22.14 0.39
N SER A 21 -8.25 23.22 0.60
CA SER A 21 -8.69 23.67 1.92
C SER A 21 -10.19 23.44 2.09
N GLN A 22 -10.68 23.48 3.33
CA GLN A 22 -12.12 23.31 3.63
C GLN A 22 -12.99 24.36 2.90
N ASP A 23 -12.42 25.54 2.64
CA ASP A 23 -13.09 26.68 2.01
C ASP A 23 -12.85 26.81 0.50
N SER A 24 -11.88 26.08 -0.07
CA SER A 24 -11.58 26.17 -1.51
C SER A 24 -11.09 24.84 -2.07
N SER A 25 -11.91 24.25 -2.95
CA SER A 25 -11.50 23.08 -3.73
C SER A 25 -10.74 23.53 -4.97
N LYS A 26 -9.45 23.19 -5.09
CA LYS A 26 -8.67 23.46 -6.31
C LYS A 26 -8.89 22.35 -7.33
N ILE A 27 -8.98 22.74 -8.60
CA ILE A 27 -9.19 21.79 -9.70
C ILE A 27 -7.99 20.84 -9.79
N HIS A 28 -8.26 19.54 -9.75
CA HIS A 28 -7.26 18.50 -10.02
C HIS A 28 -6.99 18.42 -11.52
N TRP A 29 -5.94 19.10 -12.00
CA TRP A 29 -5.59 19.15 -13.42
C TRP A 29 -5.15 17.81 -14.00
N LEU A 30 -4.69 16.87 -13.17
CA LEU A 30 -4.17 15.58 -13.58
C LEU A 30 -4.75 14.45 -12.74
N LYS A 31 -5.09 13.33 -13.40
CA LYS A 31 -5.45 12.09 -12.72
C LYS A 31 -4.28 11.63 -11.86
N TRP A 32 -4.55 11.14 -10.65
CA TRP A 32 -3.52 10.70 -9.70
C TRP A 32 -2.54 9.67 -10.29
N ASN A 33 -3.04 8.73 -11.11
CA ASN A 33 -2.19 7.75 -11.81
C ASN A 33 -1.18 8.37 -12.77
N GLN A 34 -1.45 9.56 -13.34
CA GLN A 34 -0.48 10.28 -14.18
C GLN A 34 0.57 10.98 -13.33
N VAL A 35 0.18 11.54 -12.18
CA VAL A 35 1.11 12.15 -11.22
C VAL A 35 2.14 11.13 -10.74
N CYS A 36 1.73 9.88 -10.54
CA CYS A 36 2.62 8.80 -10.09
C CYS A 36 3.59 8.28 -11.16
N LYS A 37 3.45 8.66 -12.44
CA LYS A 37 4.41 8.25 -13.46
C LYS A 37 5.74 8.94 -13.23
N PRO A 38 6.87 8.31 -13.59
CA PRO A 38 8.16 8.97 -13.53
C PRO A 38 8.21 10.19 -14.46
N SER A 39 9.07 11.15 -14.13
CA SER A 39 9.14 12.46 -14.82
C SER A 39 9.50 12.33 -16.29
N ASN A 40 10.30 11.33 -16.65
CA ASN A 40 10.63 10.99 -18.04
C ASN A 40 9.41 10.50 -18.86
N CYS A 41 8.33 10.09 -18.19
CA CYS A 41 7.07 9.65 -18.81
C CYS A 41 5.95 10.69 -18.65
N GLY A 42 6.29 11.95 -18.35
CA GLY A 42 5.33 13.05 -18.22
C GLY A 42 4.53 13.08 -16.92
N GLY A 43 4.96 12.35 -15.90
CA GLY A 43 4.41 12.43 -14.55
C GLY A 43 5.24 13.29 -13.59
N LEU A 44 4.88 13.27 -12.31
CA LEU A 44 5.58 14.02 -11.26
C LEU A 44 6.54 13.14 -10.46
N GLY A 45 6.60 11.83 -10.73
CA GLY A 45 7.45 10.87 -10.04
C GLY A 45 6.98 10.54 -8.62
N VAL A 46 5.75 10.88 -8.25
CA VAL A 46 5.20 10.55 -6.92
C VAL A 46 5.06 9.03 -6.78
N ALA A 47 5.47 8.48 -5.63
CA ALA A 47 5.41 7.04 -5.42
C ALA A 47 3.96 6.52 -5.45
N ASN A 48 3.71 5.51 -6.29
CA ASN A 48 2.43 4.81 -6.29
C ASN A 48 2.31 3.96 -5.01
N ILE A 49 1.37 4.29 -4.12
CA ILE A 49 1.20 3.60 -2.83
C ILE A 49 0.91 2.10 -2.98
N VAL A 50 0.19 1.68 -4.01
CA VAL A 50 -0.08 0.24 -4.22
C VAL A 50 1.22 -0.50 -4.52
N SER A 51 2.08 0.09 -5.34
CA SER A 51 3.40 -0.44 -5.68
C SER A 51 4.32 -0.41 -4.45
N PHE A 52 4.31 0.69 -3.70
CA PHE A 52 5.08 0.84 -2.47
C PHE A 52 4.68 -0.18 -1.40
N ASN A 53 3.38 -0.40 -1.20
CA ASN A 53 2.88 -1.42 -0.29
C ASN A 53 3.32 -2.83 -0.71
N ARG A 54 3.33 -3.15 -2.01
CA ARG A 54 3.86 -4.43 -2.50
C ARG A 54 5.34 -4.57 -2.19
N ALA A 55 6.14 -3.53 -2.46
CA ALA A 55 7.57 -3.54 -2.14
C ALA A 55 7.83 -3.70 -0.63
N LEU A 56 7.04 -3.02 0.22
CA LEU A 56 7.10 -3.19 1.67
C LEU A 56 6.77 -4.61 2.09
N LEU A 57 5.71 -5.21 1.54
CA LEU A 57 5.38 -6.61 1.83
C LEU A 57 6.52 -7.55 1.43
N CYS A 58 7.12 -7.37 0.26
CA CYS A 58 8.30 -8.16 -0.14
C CYS A 58 9.46 -7.98 0.84
N LYS A 59 9.72 -6.76 1.31
CA LYS A 59 10.73 -6.48 2.34
C LYS A 59 10.39 -7.20 3.65
N TRP A 60 9.13 -7.17 4.10
CA TRP A 60 8.68 -7.87 5.30
C TRP A 60 8.81 -9.39 5.17
N PHE A 61 8.45 -9.97 4.03
CA PHE A 61 8.65 -11.39 3.77
C PHE A 61 10.13 -11.77 3.78
N TRP A 62 10.99 -10.92 3.22
CA TRP A 62 12.43 -11.11 3.29
C TRP A 62 12.93 -11.14 4.74
N HIS A 63 12.53 -10.16 5.57
CA HIS A 63 12.88 -10.17 7.00
C HIS A 63 12.34 -11.40 7.74
N PHE A 64 11.10 -11.81 7.44
CA PHE A 64 10.50 -13.01 8.04
C PHE A 64 11.35 -14.26 7.79
N GLY A 65 11.87 -14.45 6.58
CA GLY A 65 12.74 -15.57 6.24
C GLY A 65 14.13 -15.50 6.87
N ASN A 66 14.68 -14.30 7.06
CA ASN A 66 16.05 -14.11 7.53
C ASN A 66 16.20 -13.96 9.05
N GLU A 67 15.13 -13.66 9.79
CA GLU A 67 15.17 -13.38 11.23
C GLU A 67 14.32 -14.39 12.03
N PRO A 68 14.74 -15.67 12.15
CA PRO A 68 13.96 -16.70 12.83
C PRO A 68 13.76 -16.46 14.32
N GLU A 69 14.74 -15.87 14.99
CA GLU A 69 14.73 -15.66 16.45
C GLU A 69 14.07 -14.34 16.88
N ALA A 70 13.58 -13.54 15.92
CA ALA A 70 12.99 -12.26 16.26
C ALA A 70 11.61 -12.43 16.93
N LEU A 71 11.40 -11.76 18.07
CA LEU A 71 10.15 -11.84 18.83
C LEU A 71 8.92 -11.52 17.99
N TRP A 72 9.01 -10.53 17.09
CA TRP A 72 7.91 -10.17 16.20
C TRP A 72 7.51 -11.33 15.29
N ARG A 73 8.48 -12.13 14.83
CA ARG A 73 8.24 -13.31 14.00
C ARG A 73 7.53 -14.39 14.81
N GLN A 74 8.00 -14.68 16.02
CA GLN A 74 7.38 -15.65 16.92
C GLN A 74 5.92 -15.29 17.22
N VAL A 75 5.64 -14.00 17.46
CA VAL A 75 4.26 -13.50 17.66
C VAL A 75 3.42 -13.68 16.39
N VAL A 76 3.97 -13.37 15.22
CA VAL A 76 3.28 -13.58 13.93
C VAL A 76 2.98 -15.05 13.71
N GLU A 77 3.95 -15.95 13.91
CA GLU A 77 3.76 -17.40 13.78
C GLU A 77 2.71 -17.90 14.78
N ALA A 78 2.78 -17.50 16.06
CA ALA A 78 1.80 -17.87 17.08
C ALA A 78 0.37 -17.43 16.72
N ASN A 79 0.21 -16.24 16.14
CA ASN A 79 -1.08 -15.76 15.65
C ASN A 79 -1.57 -16.52 14.40
N GLN A 80 -0.68 -17.12 13.62
CA GLN A 80 -1.03 -17.90 12.41
C GLN A 80 -1.32 -19.37 12.68
N ILE A 81 -0.83 -19.96 13.78
CA ILE A 81 -1.04 -21.37 14.16
C ILE A 81 -2.53 -21.77 14.27
N GLY A 82 -3.44 -20.81 14.40
CA GLY A 82 -4.90 -21.03 14.39
C GLY A 82 -5.60 -20.94 13.03
N LYS A 83 -4.90 -20.65 11.92
CA LYS A 83 -5.51 -20.46 10.58
C LYS A 83 -4.86 -21.40 9.55
N PRO A 84 -5.58 -22.41 9.02
CA PRO A 84 -5.05 -23.27 7.97
C PRO A 84 -4.95 -22.45 6.68
N HIS A 85 -3.73 -22.36 6.14
CA HIS A 85 -3.35 -21.72 4.87
C HIS A 85 -3.36 -20.18 4.88
N ASN A 86 -2.16 -19.58 4.77
CA ASN A 86 -1.79 -18.51 3.81
C ASN A 86 -0.63 -17.64 4.32
N MET A 87 0.61 -18.13 4.17
CA MET A 87 1.78 -17.24 4.12
C MET A 87 2.04 -16.68 2.71
N VAL A 88 1.22 -17.10 1.73
CA VAL A 88 1.29 -16.60 0.35
C VAL A 88 -0.06 -15.97 0.01
N PRO A 89 -0.13 -14.68 -0.35
CA PRO A 89 -1.31 -14.13 -0.98
C PRO A 89 -1.34 -14.68 -2.42
N ILE A 90 -1.95 -15.85 -2.60
CA ILE A 90 -2.28 -16.37 -3.92
C ILE A 90 -3.35 -15.43 -4.50
N SER A 91 -2.94 -14.69 -5.53
CA SER A 91 -3.75 -13.85 -6.41
C SER A 91 -4.52 -12.68 -5.78
N ALA A 92 -4.24 -11.49 -6.33
CA ALA A 92 -4.92 -10.23 -6.06
C ALA A 92 -6.35 -10.16 -6.67
N GLU A 93 -7.09 -11.26 -6.64
CA GLU A 93 -8.43 -11.32 -7.23
C GLU A 93 -9.48 -11.61 -6.15
N ASN A 94 -10.37 -10.63 -6.04
CA ASN A 94 -11.67 -10.69 -5.38
C ASN A 94 -11.69 -10.63 -3.85
N ASN A 95 -11.80 -9.38 -3.39
CA ASN A 95 -12.78 -8.97 -2.38
C ASN A 95 -12.66 -9.53 -0.95
N SER A 96 -11.53 -10.11 -0.58
CA SER A 96 -11.30 -10.48 0.81
C SER A 96 -10.65 -9.32 1.58
N SER A 97 -11.45 -8.68 2.41
CA SER A 97 -11.08 -7.74 3.47
C SER A 97 -10.25 -8.40 4.57
N SER A 98 -9.21 -9.15 4.23
CA SER A 98 -8.26 -9.68 5.21
C SER A 98 -7.05 -8.75 5.25
N TRP A 99 -7.06 -7.89 6.25
CA TRP A 99 -5.92 -7.07 6.67
C TRP A 99 -5.61 -7.52 8.09
N ILE A 100 -4.79 -8.57 8.25
CA ILE A 100 -4.54 -9.21 9.56
C ILE A 100 -5.79 -9.92 10.13
#